data_AF-A0A6C1S2V3-F1
#
_entry.id   AF-A0A6C1S2V3-F1
#
_cell.length_a   1.000
_cell.length_b   1.000
_cell.length_c   1.000
_cell.angle_alpha   90.00
_cell.angle_beta   90.00
_cell.angle_gamma   90.00
#
_symmetry.space_group_name_H-M   'P 1'
#
loop_
_entity.id
_entity.type
_entity.pdbx_description
1 polymer ?
#
loop_
_entity_poly.entity_id
_entity_poly.type
_entity_poly.pdbx_seq_one_letter_code
_entity_poly.pdbx_strand_id
1 'polypeptide(L)'
;MTDNNFKSYTMPRLVLLVSLRVAIGWHFMYEGVAKILQGSWTAQAFLMDSQGWFSGIFRSIASNPTALAISDQLNMWGLALIGLALITGFLTKYAKIAGMVLLLFYYLAQPPIMSAEYMFPGEGSYLWVNKNLIELLALAVLYVFPTGHIIGIDRLFKRKKQ
;
A
#
# COMPACT_ATOMS: atom_id res chain seq x y z
N MET A 1 38.12 -2.45 -19.54
CA MET A 1 37.25 -1.29 -19.23
C MET A 1 36.00 -1.41 -20.08
N THR A 2 34.94 -2.08 -19.60
CA THR A 2 33.62 -2.26 -20.25
C THR A 2 32.82 -3.18 -19.32
N ASP A 3 31.59 -2.99 -18.88
CA ASP A 3 30.60 -1.94 -19.04
C ASP A 3 29.82 -1.92 -17.72
N ASN A 4 29.92 -0.84 -16.96
CA ASN A 4 29.00 -0.62 -15.84
C ASN A 4 27.67 -0.17 -16.42
N ASN A 5 26.87 -1.15 -16.85
CA ASN A 5 25.52 -1.01 -17.39
C ASN A 5 24.54 -0.55 -16.30
N PHE A 6 24.77 0.64 -15.73
CA PHE A 6 23.74 1.35 -14.98
C PHE A 6 22.70 1.76 -16.03
N LYS A 7 21.55 1.07 -16.08
CA LYS A 7 20.38 1.50 -16.85
C LYS A 7 20.06 2.94 -16.48
N SER A 8 20.55 3.89 -17.28
CA SER A 8 20.36 5.31 -17.03
C SER A 8 18.92 5.65 -17.42
N TYR A 9 18.12 6.08 -16.45
CA TYR A 9 16.78 6.57 -16.72
C TYR A 9 16.90 7.96 -17.36
N THR A 10 16.11 8.23 -18.40
CA THR A 10 15.93 9.60 -18.87
C THR A 10 15.31 10.45 -17.75
N MET A 11 15.74 11.71 -17.61
CA MET A 11 15.34 12.58 -16.49
C MET A 11 13.81 12.66 -16.28
N PRO A 12 12.97 12.80 -17.33
CA PRO A 12 11.51 12.84 -17.14
C PRO A 12 10.94 11.53 -16.57
N ARG A 13 11.46 10.37 -17.01
CA ARG A 13 11.03 9.06 -16.52
C ARG A 13 11.37 8.89 -15.05
N LEU A 14 12.56 9.32 -14.63
CA LEU A 14 12.98 9.25 -13.23
C LEU A 14 12.09 10.13 -12.35
N VAL A 15 11.83 11.38 -12.78
CA VAL A 15 10.96 12.31 -12.05
C VAL A 15 9.57 11.70 -11.87
N LEU A 16 8.94 11.22 -12.95
CA LEU A 16 7.60 10.62 -12.87
C LEU A 16 7.54 9.42 -11.92
N LEU A 17 8.52 8.51 -11.98
CA LEU A 17 8.55 7.33 -11.12
C LEU A 17 8.80 7.70 -9.64
N VAL A 18 9.61 8.73 -9.37
CA VAL A 18 9.84 9.19 -7.99
C VAL A 18 8.62 9.95 -7.47
N SER A 19 8.01 10.83 -8.26
CA SER A 19 6.78 11.52 -7.91
C SER A 19 5.65 10.53 -7.63
N LEU A 20 5.47 9.50 -8.46
CA LEU A 20 4.49 8.44 -8.22
C LEU A 20 4.75 7.71 -6.90
N ARG A 21 6.01 7.34 -6.63
CA ARG A 21 6.39 6.70 -5.36
C ARG A 21 6.06 7.57 -4.15
N VAL A 22 6.40 8.85 -4.21
CA VAL A 22 6.17 9.80 -3.11
C VAL A 22 4.67 10.06 -2.94
N ALA A 23 3.91 10.17 -4.02
CA ALA A 23 2.45 10.35 -3.95
C ALA A 23 1.75 9.15 -3.29
N ILE A 24 2.09 7.92 -3.69
CA ILE A 24 1.57 6.70 -3.05
C ILE A 24 2.00 6.63 -1.59
N GLY A 25 3.28 6.94 -1.31
CA GLY A 25 3.79 6.97 0.06
C GLY A 25 3.06 8.00 0.93
N TRP A 26 2.77 9.18 0.39
CA TRP A 26 1.98 10.21 1.06
C TRP A 26 0.56 9.75 1.37
N HIS A 27 -0.12 9.15 0.39
CA HIS A 27 -1.47 8.63 0.57
C HIS A 27 -1.53 7.60 1.70
N PHE A 28 -0.64 6.60 1.67
CA PHE A 28 -0.52 5.60 2.76
C PHE A 28 -0.22 6.24 4.11
N MET A 29 0.76 7.15 4.16
CA MET A 29 1.18 7.77 5.41
C MET A 29 0.05 8.59 6.03
N TYR A 30 -0.64 9.41 5.22
CA TYR A 30 -1.76 10.22 5.68
C TYR A 30 -2.90 9.34 6.19
N GLU A 31 -3.28 8.31 5.44
CA GLU A 31 -4.31 7.35 5.85
C GLU A 31 -3.99 6.64 7.16
N GLY A 32 -2.73 6.26 7.38
CA GLY A 32 -2.28 5.62 8.62
C GLY A 32 -2.26 6.59 9.79
N VAL A 33 -1.65 7.76 9.61
CA VAL A 33 -1.55 8.79 10.65
C VAL A 33 -2.93 9.30 11.07
N ALA A 34 -3.84 9.52 10.11
CA ALA A 34 -5.20 9.95 10.42
C ALA A 34 -5.92 8.96 11.35
N LYS A 35 -5.77 7.65 11.10
CA LYS A 35 -6.35 6.59 11.96
C LYS A 35 -5.72 6.55 13.35
N ILE A 36 -4.39 6.69 13.43
CA ILE A 36 -3.66 6.75 14.70
C ILE A 36 -4.12 7.96 15.53
N LEU A 37 -4.23 9.13 14.89
CA LEU A 37 -4.63 10.38 15.55
C LEU A 37 -6.11 10.38 15.95
N GLN A 38 -6.97 9.64 15.25
CA GLN A 38 -8.37 9.49 15.64
C GLN A 38 -8.51 8.75 16.98
N GLY A 39 -7.58 7.85 17.32
CA GLY A 39 -7.52 7.14 18.61
C GLY A 39 -8.60 6.09 18.85
N SER A 40 -9.77 6.23 18.24
CA SER A 40 -10.91 5.29 18.30
C SER A 40 -11.20 4.57 16.99
N TRP A 41 -10.30 4.69 16.00
CA TRP A 41 -10.48 4.03 14.70
C TRP A 41 -10.43 2.50 14.85
N THR A 42 -11.29 1.80 14.09
CA THR A 42 -11.29 0.34 13.99
C THR A 42 -11.69 -0.12 12.60
N ALA A 43 -11.13 -1.24 12.15
CA ALA A 43 -11.48 -1.92 10.91
C ALA A 43 -12.78 -2.73 11.03
N GLN A 44 -13.40 -2.81 12.21
CA GLN A 44 -14.51 -3.74 12.47
C GLN A 44 -15.66 -3.59 11.47
N ALA A 45 -16.16 -2.37 11.27
CA ALA A 45 -17.26 -2.11 10.34
C ALA A 45 -16.89 -2.50 8.90
N PHE A 46 -15.67 -2.16 8.47
CA PHE A 46 -15.14 -2.50 7.15
C PHE A 46 -15.03 -4.03 6.94
N LEU A 47 -14.55 -4.76 7.94
CA LEU A 47 -14.38 -6.21 7.86
C LEU A 47 -15.72 -6.96 7.98
N MET A 48 -16.67 -6.45 8.77
CA MET A 48 -18.03 -7.01 8.85
C MET A 48 -18.79 -6.85 7.54
N ASP A 49 -18.57 -5.73 6.85
CA ASP A 49 -19.14 -5.43 5.53
C ASP A 49 -18.38 -6.10 4.36
N SER A 50 -17.50 -7.07 4.67
CA SER A 50 -16.76 -7.80 3.63
C SER A 50 -17.66 -8.74 2.83
N GLN A 51 -17.39 -8.83 1.53
CA GLN A 51 -18.16 -9.63 0.57
C GLN A 51 -17.25 -10.56 -0.24
N GLY A 52 -17.85 -11.45 -1.03
CA GLY A 52 -17.11 -12.40 -1.88
C GLY A 52 -16.61 -13.65 -1.13
N TRP A 53 -15.69 -14.37 -1.76
CA TRP A 53 -15.27 -15.72 -1.32
C TRP A 53 -14.48 -15.74 0.00
N PHE A 54 -13.84 -14.61 0.36
CA PHE A 54 -13.04 -14.50 1.59
C PHE A 54 -13.80 -13.82 2.75
N SER A 55 -15.06 -13.45 2.55
CA SER A 55 -15.88 -12.76 3.56
C SER A 55 -15.92 -13.48 4.91
N GLY A 56 -15.99 -14.82 4.92
CA GLY A 56 -15.97 -15.60 6.15
C GLY A 56 -14.69 -15.41 6.99
N ILE A 57 -13.53 -15.25 6.34
CA ILE A 57 -12.25 -15.01 7.03
C ILE A 57 -12.25 -13.61 7.65
N PHE A 58 -12.64 -12.59 6.87
CA PHE A 58 -12.65 -11.20 7.34
C PHE A 58 -13.68 -10.98 8.45
N ARG A 59 -14.88 -11.55 8.34
CA ARG A 59 -15.90 -11.51 9.40
C ARG A 59 -15.45 -12.26 10.66
N SER A 60 -14.74 -13.38 10.51
CA SER A 60 -14.14 -14.09 11.66
C SER A 60 -13.14 -13.20 12.41
N ILE A 61 -12.26 -12.49 11.70
CA ILE A 61 -11.33 -11.51 12.29
C ILE A 61 -12.11 -10.40 13.01
N ALA A 62 -13.15 -9.85 12.38
CA ALA A 62 -13.96 -8.77 12.94
C ALA A 62 -14.75 -9.17 14.20
N SER A 63 -15.14 -10.44 14.29
CA SER A 63 -15.89 -11.00 15.42
C SER A 63 -15.01 -11.40 16.61
N ASN A 64 -13.69 -11.54 16.40
CA ASN A 64 -12.74 -11.91 17.44
C ASN A 64 -12.00 -10.67 17.97
N PRO A 65 -12.19 -10.26 19.25
CA PRO A 65 -11.59 -9.03 19.79
C PRO A 65 -10.07 -8.98 19.69
N THR A 66 -9.38 -10.10 19.91
CA THR A 66 -7.91 -10.15 19.85
C THR A 66 -7.42 -10.04 18.41
N ALA A 67 -8.04 -10.77 17.47
CA ALA A 67 -7.66 -10.71 16.07
C ALA A 67 -7.95 -9.31 15.47
N LEU A 68 -9.08 -8.71 15.82
CA LEU A 68 -9.45 -7.36 15.43
C LEU A 68 -8.44 -6.34 15.96
N ALA A 69 -8.08 -6.38 17.24
CA ALA A 69 -7.10 -5.44 17.81
C ALA A 69 -5.72 -5.53 17.12
N ILE A 70 -5.27 -6.74 16.79
CA ILE A 70 -4.04 -6.95 16.02
C ILE A 70 -4.20 -6.37 14.61
N SER A 71 -5.30 -6.65 13.94
CA SER A 71 -5.59 -6.13 12.59
C SER A 71 -5.61 -4.61 12.58
N ASP A 72 -6.24 -3.96 13.57
CA ASP A 72 -6.32 -2.51 13.69
C ASP A 72 -4.93 -1.90 13.82
N GLN A 73 -4.10 -2.44 14.72
CA GLN A 73 -2.74 -1.96 14.93
C GLN A 73 -1.85 -2.17 13.70
N LEU A 74 -1.93 -3.35 13.07
CA LEU A 74 -1.19 -3.65 11.83
C LEU A 74 -1.63 -2.72 10.70
N ASN A 75 -2.92 -2.40 10.61
CA ASN A 75 -3.44 -1.54 9.58
C ASN A 75 -2.95 -0.10 9.75
N MET A 76 -3.13 0.46 10.96
CA MET A 76 -2.74 1.83 11.28
C MET A 76 -1.24 2.06 11.11
N TRP A 77 -0.41 1.24 11.77
CA TRP A 77 1.04 1.39 11.72
C TRP A 77 1.63 0.88 10.42
N GLY A 78 1.04 -0.16 9.82
CA GLY A 78 1.43 -0.64 8.50
C GLY A 78 1.32 0.46 7.47
N LEU A 79 0.17 1.12 7.36
CA LEU A 79 -0.03 2.27 6.47
C LEU A 79 1.00 3.39 6.74
N ALA A 80 1.14 3.81 8.00
CA ALA A 80 2.03 4.90 8.37
C ALA A 80 3.50 4.61 8.03
N LEU A 81 4.00 3.43 8.43
CA LEU A 81 5.40 3.04 8.24
C LEU A 81 5.73 2.72 6.78
N ILE A 82 4.81 2.06 6.05
CA ILE A 82 4.98 1.80 4.62
C ILE A 82 5.02 3.14 3.86
N GLY A 83 4.09 4.05 4.17
CA GLY A 83 4.04 5.37 3.56
C GLY A 83 5.33 6.17 3.78
N LEU A 84 5.79 6.23 5.03
CA LEU A 84 7.05 6.88 5.40
C LEU A 84 8.25 6.28 4.66
N ALA A 85 8.33 4.94 4.59
CA ALA A 85 9.39 4.23 3.89
C ALA A 85 9.40 4.52 2.38
N LEU A 86 8.23 4.62 1.74
CA LEU A 86 8.08 4.98 0.33
C LEU A 86 8.48 6.43 0.04
N ILE A 87 8.10 7.37 0.91
CA ILE A 87 8.47 8.79 0.78
C ILE A 87 9.98 8.96 0.90
N THR A 88 10.54 8.50 2.02
CA THR A 88 11.98 8.63 2.33
C THR A 88 12.86 7.81 1.39
N GLY A 89 12.30 6.79 0.77
CA GLY A 89 13.06 5.87 -0.06
C GLY A 89 13.95 4.95 0.79
N PHE A 90 13.50 4.58 1.99
CA PHE A 90 14.15 3.63 2.89
C PHE A 90 13.48 2.25 2.79
N LEU A 91 14.28 1.18 2.64
CA LEU A 91 13.82 -0.19 2.45
C LEU A 91 12.74 -0.32 1.36
N THR A 92 12.90 0.44 0.25
CA THR A 92 11.84 0.63 -0.75
C THR A 92 11.33 -0.65 -1.37
N LYS A 93 12.18 -1.67 -1.52
CA LYS A 93 11.77 -2.99 -2.04
C LYS A 93 10.73 -3.63 -1.11
N TYR A 94 11.01 -3.65 0.19
CA TYR A 94 10.14 -4.26 1.19
C TYR A 94 8.88 -3.42 1.40
N ALA A 95 9.01 -2.09 1.43
CA ALA A 95 7.87 -1.19 1.54
C ALA A 95 6.86 -1.38 0.40
N LYS A 96 7.32 -1.53 -0.85
CA LYS A 96 6.45 -1.82 -2.00
C LYS A 96 5.74 -3.16 -1.88
N ILE A 97 6.45 -4.22 -1.47
CA ILE A 97 5.84 -5.55 -1.28
C ILE A 97 4.78 -5.48 -0.18
N ALA A 98 5.10 -4.91 0.97
CA ALA A 98 4.17 -4.76 2.08
C ALA A 98 2.94 -3.93 1.67
N GLY A 99 3.14 -2.83 0.94
CA GLY A 99 2.05 -1.99 0.44
C GLY A 99 1.14 -2.73 -0.56
N MET A 100 1.72 -3.51 -1.48
CA MET A 100 0.94 -4.34 -2.40
C MET A 100 0.11 -5.40 -1.66
N VAL A 101 0.68 -6.06 -0.65
CA VAL A 101 -0.05 -7.04 0.17
C VAL A 101 -1.20 -6.39 0.93
N LEU A 102 -0.98 -5.22 1.53
CA LEU A 102 -2.02 -4.49 2.24
C LEU A 102 -3.18 -4.08 1.31
N LEU A 103 -2.87 -3.50 0.14
CA LEU A 103 -3.89 -3.13 -0.85
C LEU A 103 -4.65 -4.34 -1.38
N LEU A 104 -3.97 -5.48 -1.53
CA LEU A 104 -4.61 -6.73 -1.91
C LEU A 104 -5.62 -7.16 -0.86
N PHE A 105 -5.31 -7.05 0.43
CA PHE A 105 -6.28 -7.35 1.49
C PHE A 105 -7.48 -6.42 1.43
N TYR A 106 -7.31 -5.12 1.20
CA TYR A 106 -8.46 -4.21 1.03
C TYR A 106 -9.31 -4.56 -0.19
N TYR A 107 -8.66 -4.88 -1.31
CA TYR A 107 -9.36 -5.29 -2.53
C TYR A 107 -10.15 -6.59 -2.33
N LEU A 108 -9.59 -7.57 -1.61
CA LEU A 108 -10.24 -8.84 -1.31
C LEU A 108 -11.35 -8.71 -0.25
N ALA A 109 -11.24 -7.76 0.68
CA ALA A 109 -12.25 -7.52 1.70
C ALA A 109 -13.53 -6.92 1.08
N GLN A 110 -13.38 -5.95 0.18
CA GLN A 110 -14.51 -5.31 -0.50
C GLN A 110 -14.29 -5.30 -2.03
N PRO A 111 -14.45 -6.45 -2.71
CA PRO A 111 -14.26 -6.54 -4.15
C PRO A 111 -15.40 -5.81 -4.90
N PRO A 112 -15.09 -4.97 -5.92
CA PRO A 112 -16.10 -4.22 -6.67
C PRO A 112 -16.87 -5.13 -7.66
N ILE A 113 -17.77 -5.97 -7.14
CA ILE A 113 -18.62 -6.90 -7.90
C ILE A 113 -20.08 -6.40 -7.95
N MET A 114 -20.77 -6.67 -9.06
CA MET A 114 -22.15 -6.22 -9.30
C MET A 114 -23.16 -6.71 -8.25
N SER A 115 -22.91 -7.88 -7.65
CA SER A 115 -23.84 -8.52 -6.71
C SER A 115 -23.58 -8.16 -5.25
N ALA A 116 -22.57 -7.33 -4.96
CA ALA A 116 -22.25 -6.95 -3.59
C ALA A 116 -22.99 -5.67 -3.21
N GLU A 117 -23.93 -5.80 -2.26
CA GLU A 117 -24.48 -4.67 -1.53
C GLU A 117 -23.62 -4.42 -0.30
N TYR A 118 -23.05 -3.21 -0.23
CA TYR A 118 -22.24 -2.75 0.89
C TYR A 118 -23.07 -1.84 1.79
N MET A 119 -22.90 -1.94 3.11
CA MET A 119 -23.58 -1.07 4.07
C MET A 119 -23.22 0.39 3.89
N PHE A 120 -21.99 0.67 3.44
CA PHE A 120 -21.52 2.02 3.18
C PHE A 120 -21.40 2.26 1.68
N PRO A 121 -21.89 3.41 1.16
CA PRO A 121 -21.70 3.76 -0.24
C PRO A 121 -20.20 3.86 -0.53
N GLY A 122 -19.76 3.11 -1.53
CA GLY A 122 -18.39 3.20 -2.02
C GLY A 122 -18.09 4.60 -2.56
N GLU A 123 -16.82 4.98 -2.58
CA GLU A 123 -16.34 6.29 -3.07
C GLU A 123 -16.57 6.52 -4.58
N GLY A 124 -17.36 5.69 -5.25
CA GLY A 124 -17.65 5.75 -6.67
C GLY A 124 -18.38 4.50 -7.19
N SER A 125 -18.77 4.54 -8.46
CA SER A 125 -19.31 3.38 -9.18
C SER A 125 -18.15 2.60 -9.81
N TYR A 126 -17.68 1.57 -9.11
CA TYR A 126 -16.58 0.72 -9.56
C TYR A 126 -17.11 -0.62 -10.05
N LEU A 127 -16.52 -1.14 -11.12
CA LEU A 127 -16.75 -2.49 -11.61
C LEU A 127 -15.39 -3.16 -11.85
N TRP A 128 -15.07 -4.19 -11.06
CA TRP A 128 -13.78 -4.93 -11.04
C TRP A 128 -12.53 -4.11 -10.69
N VAL A 129 -12.44 -2.84 -11.09
CA VAL A 129 -11.27 -1.99 -10.87
C VAL A 129 -11.65 -0.83 -9.94
N ASN A 130 -11.05 -0.80 -8.76
CA ASN A 130 -11.18 0.31 -7.80
C ASN A 130 -9.82 0.98 -7.55
N LYS A 131 -9.80 2.02 -6.72
CA LYS A 131 -8.58 2.74 -6.34
C LYS A 131 -7.48 1.84 -5.79
N ASN A 132 -7.84 0.84 -4.98
CA ASN A 132 -6.88 -0.08 -4.34
C ASN A 132 -6.15 -0.91 -5.40
N LEU A 133 -6.87 -1.43 -6.41
CA LEU A 133 -6.28 -2.18 -7.50
C LEU A 133 -5.36 -1.31 -8.37
N ILE A 134 -5.77 -0.08 -8.67
CA ILE A 134 -4.96 0.87 -9.45
C ILE A 134 -3.65 1.18 -8.70
N GLU A 135 -3.73 1.48 -7.41
CA GLU A 135 -2.57 1.79 -6.58
C GLU A 135 -1.64 0.57 -6.40
N LEU A 136 -2.21 -0.64 -6.32
CA LEU A 136 -1.46 -1.89 -6.28
C LEU A 136 -0.67 -2.08 -7.56
N LEU A 137 -1.30 -1.90 -8.72
CA LEU A 137 -0.63 -1.99 -10.02
C LEU A 137 0.45 -0.90 -10.17
N ALA A 138 0.20 0.30 -9.68
CA ALA A 138 1.19 1.37 -9.66
C ALA A 138 2.42 1.01 -8.79
N LEU A 139 2.21 0.43 -7.60
CA LEU A 139 3.29 -0.10 -6.77
C LEU A 139 4.03 -1.25 -7.45
N ALA A 140 3.33 -2.13 -8.18
CA ALA A 140 3.94 -3.21 -8.95
C ALA A 140 4.86 -2.66 -10.06
N VAL A 141 4.42 -1.61 -10.77
CA VAL A 141 5.26 -0.88 -11.74
C VAL A 141 6.50 -0.31 -11.04
N LEU A 142 6.35 0.34 -9.89
CA LEU A 142 7.48 0.85 -9.12
C LEU A 142 8.40 -0.26 -8.59
N TYR A 143 7.87 -1.47 -8.34
CA TYR A 143 8.66 -2.63 -7.94
C TYR A 143 9.56 -3.10 -9.09
N VAL A 144 9.02 -3.18 -10.31
CA VAL A 144 9.75 -3.55 -11.53
C VAL A 144 10.74 -2.47 -11.97
N PHE A 145 10.42 -1.20 -11.75
CA PHE A 145 11.29 -0.04 -12.05
C PHE A 145 11.83 0.59 -10.76
N PRO A 146 12.85 -0.03 -10.11
CA PRO A 146 13.32 0.41 -8.81
C PRO A 146 14.01 1.77 -8.91
N THR A 147 13.41 2.84 -8.36
CA THR A 147 14.03 4.18 -8.25
C THR A 147 14.73 4.43 -6.92
N GLY A 148 14.51 3.58 -5.91
CA GLY A 148 15.01 3.81 -4.53
C GLY A 148 16.53 3.87 -4.42
N HIS A 149 17.26 3.13 -5.26
CA HIS A 149 18.71 3.14 -5.29
C HIS A 149 19.32 4.39 -5.95
N ILE A 150 18.50 5.19 -6.65
CA ILE A 150 18.92 6.42 -7.35
C ILE A 150 18.57 7.63 -6.50
N ILE A 151 17.28 7.76 -6.14
CA ILE A 151 16.72 8.86 -5.35
C ILE A 151 16.00 8.28 -4.14
N GLY A 152 16.74 7.98 -3.08
CA GLY A 152 16.23 7.44 -1.81
C GLY A 152 17.36 7.20 -0.82
N ILE A 153 17.01 7.10 0.47
CA ILE A 153 17.98 6.79 1.55
C ILE A 153 18.68 5.44 1.31
N ASP A 154 18.04 4.50 0.60
CA ASP A 154 18.62 3.22 0.17
C ASP A 154 19.98 3.37 -0.54
N ARG A 155 20.25 4.53 -1.16
CA ARG A 155 21.55 4.85 -1.78
C ARG A 155 22.71 4.87 -0.78
N LEU A 156 22.48 5.32 0.45
CA LEU A 156 23.53 5.46 1.47
C LEU A 156 24.05 4.10 1.95
N PHE A 157 23.19 3.09 1.99
CA PHE A 157 23.54 1.74 2.45
C PHE A 157 24.26 0.90 1.38
N LYS A 158 23.95 1.11 0.09
CA LYS A 158 24.65 0.40 -1.00
C LYS A 158 26.08 0.90 -1.26
N ARG A 159 26.43 2.10 -0.77
CA ARG A 159 27.76 2.70 -0.98
C ARG A 159 28.86 2.11 -0.08
N LYS A 160 28.52 1.29 0.92
CA LYS A 160 29.48 0.63 1.84
C LYS A 160 30.03 -0.72 1.34
N LYS A 161 29.81 -1.09 0.08
CA LYS A 161 30.28 -2.36 -0.51
C LYS A 161 31.23 -2.18 -1.71
N GLN A 162 31.92 -1.05 -1.77
CA GLN A 162 33.06 -0.81 -2.66
C GLN A 162 34.31 -0.59 -1.82
#